data_AF-A0A950L3A4-F1
#
_entry.id   AF-A0A950L3A4-F1
#
_cell.length_a   1.000
_cell.length_b   1.000
_cell.length_c   1.000
_cell.angle_alpha   90.00
_cell.angle_beta   90.00
_cell.angle_gamma   90.00
#
_symmetry.space_group_name_H-M   'P 1'
#
loop_
_entity.id
_entity.type
_entity.pdbx_description
1 polymer ?
#
loop_
_entity_poly.entity_id
_entity_poly.type
_entity_poly.pdbx_seq_one_letter_code
_entity_poly.pdbx_strand_id
1 'polypeptide(L)'
;MTFRFLTALLATLTLIAGFVLGRATGPRDVATAQVAPLPHFMCYQTQFATHAVAPAQITDQFGTANRQFFRADMLCAPAKKIPHFKPQQIPGPANHLMCYHTAGTPINANRKVFNQLEETAFRGLTPRYFCLPTFKTPG
;
A
#
# COMPACT_ATOMS: atom_id res chain seq x y z
N MET A 1 62.74 4.35 52.95
CA MET A 1 62.11 3.01 52.88
C MET A 1 60.64 3.23 52.56
N THR A 2 60.25 3.17 51.27
CA THR A 2 59.53 2.04 50.63
C THR A 2 58.06 2.00 51.07
N PHE A 3 57.02 2.14 50.24
CA PHE A 3 56.75 1.57 48.91
C PHE A 3 55.84 2.48 48.07
N ARG A 4 56.20 2.70 46.80
CA ARG A 4 55.27 3.03 45.71
C ARG A 4 54.50 1.77 45.37
N PHE A 5 53.17 1.80 45.20
CA PHE A 5 52.33 0.97 44.32
C PHE A 5 50.86 1.14 44.73
N LEU A 6 50.09 1.93 43.99
CA LEU A 6 48.82 1.48 43.39
C LEU A 6 48.34 2.56 42.42
N THR A 7 48.65 2.32 41.16
CA THR A 7 48.15 3.02 39.99
C THR A 7 46.65 2.79 39.81
N ALA A 8 45.96 3.90 39.51
CA ALA A 8 44.85 4.02 38.57
C ALA A 8 43.66 3.06 38.71
N LEU A 9 42.53 3.58 39.19
CA LEU A 9 41.21 3.33 38.58
C LEU A 9 40.17 4.25 39.23
N LEU A 10 39.09 4.54 38.49
CA LEU A 10 37.98 5.47 38.79
C LEU A 10 38.15 6.92 38.33
N ALA A 11 38.52 7.07 37.05
CA ALA A 11 38.13 8.22 36.26
C ALA A 11 37.25 7.77 35.07
N THR A 12 36.06 7.21 35.31
CA THR A 12 35.00 7.03 34.29
C THR A 12 33.66 6.66 34.97
N LEU A 13 32.92 7.63 35.52
CA LEU A 13 31.52 7.37 35.90
C LEU A 13 30.61 8.58 35.68
N THR A 14 30.78 9.26 34.55
CA THR A 14 29.86 10.33 34.10
C THR A 14 29.53 10.17 32.60
N LEU A 15 29.08 8.98 32.18
CA LEU A 15 28.67 8.74 30.78
C LEU A 15 27.49 7.75 30.62
N ILE A 16 26.58 7.62 31.59
CA ILE A 16 25.37 6.78 31.41
C ILE A 16 24.10 7.46 31.96
N ALA A 17 23.80 8.68 31.51
CA ALA A 17 22.48 9.28 31.73
C ALA A 17 21.96 10.15 30.56
N GLY A 18 22.64 10.12 29.40
CA GLY A 18 22.25 10.92 28.23
C GLY A 18 21.57 10.13 27.11
N PHE A 19 21.36 8.82 27.26
CA PHE A 19 20.91 7.95 26.16
C PHE A 19 19.53 7.32 26.39
N VAL A 20 18.62 8.03 27.07
CA VAL A 20 17.22 7.59 27.20
C VAL A 20 16.24 8.55 26.48
N LEU A 21 16.69 9.71 25.99
CA LEU A 21 15.83 10.62 25.21
C LEU A 21 15.98 10.53 23.67
N GLY A 22 16.76 9.59 23.15
CA GLY A 22 17.13 9.53 21.72
C GLY A 22 16.34 8.56 20.83
N ARG A 23 15.24 7.94 21.29
CA ARG A 23 14.44 6.99 20.47
C ARG A 23 13.07 7.51 20.06
N ALA A 24 12.92 8.82 19.98
CA ALA A 24 11.70 9.47 19.50
C ALA A 24 11.76 9.85 18.01
N THR A 25 12.31 9.01 17.11
CA THR A 25 12.12 9.14 15.65
C THR A 25 12.35 7.81 14.93
N GLY A 26 11.65 6.74 15.33
CA GLY A 26 11.45 5.59 14.44
C GLY A 26 10.51 5.98 13.30
N PRO A 27 10.60 5.38 12.10
CA PRO A 27 9.60 5.57 11.05
C PRO A 27 8.24 5.23 11.65
N ARG A 28 7.29 6.17 11.52
CA ARG A 28 5.95 6.10 12.09
C ARG A 28 5.36 4.72 11.88
N ASP A 29 5.09 4.01 12.97
CA ASP A 29 4.29 2.79 12.95
C ASP A 29 2.92 3.13 12.34
N VAL A 30 2.76 2.85 11.05
CA VAL A 30 1.47 2.77 10.35
C VAL A 30 0.63 1.60 10.91
N ALA A 31 1.21 0.80 11.80
CA ALA A 31 0.61 -0.36 12.42
C ALA A 31 -0.19 0.03 13.68
N THR A 32 -1.49 0.29 13.54
CA THR A 32 -2.49 -0.03 14.60
C THR A 32 -3.94 0.07 14.16
N ALA A 33 -4.23 0.41 12.90
CA ALA A 33 -5.50 0.04 12.29
C ALA A 33 -5.30 -1.31 11.58
N GLN A 34 -5.69 -2.42 12.22
CA GLN A 34 -5.68 -3.76 11.59
C GLN A 34 -6.79 -3.84 10.52
N VAL A 35 -6.68 -3.04 9.47
CA VAL A 35 -7.38 -3.29 8.22
C VAL A 35 -6.80 -4.59 7.68
N ALA A 36 -7.64 -5.56 7.33
CA ALA A 36 -7.18 -6.77 6.67
C ALA A 36 -6.30 -6.35 5.48
N PRO A 37 -5.03 -6.76 5.45
CA PRO A 37 -4.11 -6.24 4.45
C PRO A 37 -4.54 -6.66 3.04
N LEU A 38 -4.45 -5.71 2.11
CA LEU A 38 -4.86 -5.89 0.71
C LEU A 38 -3.86 -6.83 -0.01
N PRO A 39 -4.32 -7.86 -0.76
CA PRO A 39 -3.41 -8.75 -1.48
C PRO A 39 -2.78 -8.05 -2.68
N HIS A 40 -1.73 -8.66 -3.26
CA HIS A 40 -1.30 -8.31 -4.62
C HIS A 40 -2.34 -8.77 -5.62
N PHE A 41 -2.37 -8.15 -6.80
CA PHE A 41 -3.23 -8.57 -7.90
C PHE A 41 -2.41 -8.74 -9.18
N MET A 42 -2.65 -9.81 -9.90
CA MET A 42 -2.22 -9.98 -11.29
C MET A 42 -3.41 -9.69 -12.19
N CYS A 43 -3.27 -8.68 -13.06
CA CYS A 43 -4.32 -8.25 -13.97
C CYS A 43 -4.08 -8.77 -15.38
N TYR A 44 -5.09 -9.42 -15.93
CA TYR A 44 -5.06 -9.99 -17.27
C TYR A 44 -6.00 -9.17 -18.15
N GLN A 45 -5.48 -8.66 -19.27
CA GLN A 45 -6.32 -8.13 -20.32
C GLN A 45 -7.10 -9.28 -20.94
N THR A 46 -8.42 -9.11 -21.09
CA THR A 46 -9.27 -10.16 -21.65
C THR A 46 -10.41 -9.56 -22.46
N GLN A 47 -10.96 -10.37 -23.37
CA GLN A 47 -12.11 -10.00 -24.17
C GLN A 47 -13.37 -10.43 -23.43
N PHE A 48 -14.17 -9.46 -23.01
CA PHE A 48 -15.47 -9.72 -22.40
C PHE A 48 -16.55 -9.71 -23.46
N ALA A 49 -17.48 -10.67 -23.39
CA ALA A 49 -18.58 -10.81 -24.33
C ALA A 49 -19.60 -9.65 -24.24
N THR A 50 -19.61 -8.89 -23.14
CA THR A 50 -20.59 -7.83 -22.89
C THR A 50 -19.93 -6.50 -22.51
N HIS A 51 -20.63 -5.41 -22.83
CA HIS A 51 -20.28 -4.06 -22.43
C HIS A 51 -21.33 -3.56 -21.44
N ALA A 52 -20.95 -3.39 -20.18
CA ALA A 52 -21.81 -2.80 -19.17
C ALA A 52 -21.59 -1.28 -19.16
N VAL A 53 -22.48 -0.53 -19.82
CA VAL A 53 -22.46 0.94 -19.72
C VAL A 53 -23.34 1.36 -18.56
N ALA A 54 -22.73 1.84 -17.49
CA ALA A 54 -23.44 2.30 -16.31
C ALA A 54 -22.88 3.65 -15.83
N PRO A 55 -23.72 4.69 -15.65
CA PRO A 55 -23.32 5.88 -14.93
C PRO A 55 -23.34 5.60 -13.42
N ALA A 56 -22.39 6.17 -12.69
CA ALA A 56 -22.42 6.20 -11.22
C ALA A 56 -21.75 7.47 -10.69
N GLN A 57 -22.21 7.91 -9.51
CA GLN A 57 -21.48 8.90 -8.73
C GLN A 57 -20.44 8.18 -7.89
N ILE A 58 -19.17 8.55 -8.06
CA ILE A 58 -18.05 7.99 -7.33
C ILE A 58 -17.50 9.02 -6.37
N THR A 59 -17.26 8.61 -5.13
CA THR A 59 -16.54 9.40 -4.12
C THR A 59 -15.30 8.64 -3.73
N ASP A 60 -14.14 9.31 -3.85
CA ASP A 60 -12.86 8.83 -3.39
C ASP A 60 -12.14 9.92 -2.56
N GLN A 61 -10.87 9.70 -2.21
CA GLN A 61 -10.10 10.66 -1.39
C GLN A 61 -9.80 12.00 -2.10
N PHE A 62 -10.10 12.11 -3.39
CA PHE A 62 -9.90 13.30 -4.20
C PHE A 62 -11.21 14.05 -4.48
N GLY A 63 -12.36 13.51 -4.06
CA GLY A 63 -13.66 14.17 -4.11
C GLY A 63 -14.74 13.30 -4.72
N THR A 64 -15.84 13.95 -5.12
CA THR A 64 -17.02 13.29 -5.69
C THR A 64 -17.22 13.71 -7.14
N ALA A 65 -17.45 12.75 -8.03
CA ALA A 65 -17.70 13.00 -9.45
C ALA A 65 -18.65 11.97 -10.06
N ASN A 66 -19.50 12.42 -10.99
CA ASN A 66 -20.27 11.53 -11.86
C ASN A 66 -19.35 10.94 -12.92
N ARG A 67 -19.46 9.62 -13.15
CA ARG A 67 -18.64 8.85 -14.08
C ARG A 67 -19.51 7.94 -14.93
N GLN A 68 -19.09 7.73 -16.16
CA GLN A 68 -19.62 6.69 -17.03
C GLN A 68 -18.58 5.58 -17.15
N PHE A 69 -19.04 4.34 -17.04
CA PHE A 69 -18.25 3.14 -17.28
C PHE A 69 -18.57 2.59 -18.66
N PHE A 70 -17.56 2.03 -19.32
CA PHE A 70 -17.68 1.51 -20.69
C PHE A 70 -17.53 -0.01 -20.69
N ARG A 71 -16.48 -0.52 -21.34
CA ARG A 71 -16.19 -1.95 -21.36
C ARG A 71 -15.32 -2.36 -20.18
N ALA A 72 -15.53 -3.56 -19.68
CA ALA A 72 -14.52 -4.25 -18.89
C ALA A 72 -13.28 -4.46 -19.77
N ASP A 73 -12.10 -4.28 -19.19
CA ASP A 73 -10.81 -4.37 -19.89
C ASP A 73 -9.89 -5.41 -19.25
N MET A 74 -9.92 -5.51 -17.92
CA MET A 74 -9.05 -6.42 -17.17
C MET A 74 -9.80 -7.19 -16.09
N LEU A 75 -9.42 -8.45 -15.93
CA LEU A 75 -9.72 -9.26 -14.74
C LEU A 75 -8.45 -9.34 -13.89
N CYS A 76 -8.52 -8.88 -12.65
CA CYS A 76 -7.44 -8.93 -11.69
C CYS A 76 -7.69 -10.04 -10.66
N ALA A 77 -6.82 -11.04 -10.64
CA ALA A 77 -6.84 -12.12 -9.67
C ALA A 77 -5.85 -11.83 -8.54
N PRO A 78 -6.19 -12.16 -7.27
CA PRO A 78 -5.23 -12.09 -6.19
C PRO A 78 -4.00 -12.92 -6.48
N ALA A 79 -2.85 -12.36 -6.16
CA ALA A 79 -1.56 -12.97 -6.36
C ALA A 79 -0.77 -13.00 -5.04
N LYS A 80 0.11 -13.98 -4.94
CA LYS A 80 1.06 -14.13 -3.85
C LYS A 80 2.47 -14.01 -4.43
N LYS A 81 3.28 -13.13 -3.85
CA LYS A 81 4.71 -13.01 -4.18
C LYS A 81 5.55 -13.91 -3.27
N ILE A 82 6.44 -14.73 -3.84
CA ILE A 82 7.39 -15.65 -3.16
C ILE A 82 8.80 -15.29 -3.67
N PRO A 83 9.92 -15.39 -2.89
CA PRO A 83 10.09 -16.03 -1.57
C PRO A 83 10.20 -15.10 -0.35
N HIS A 84 10.12 -13.77 -0.50
CA HIS A 84 10.50 -12.84 0.59
C HIS A 84 9.38 -12.02 1.24
N PHE A 85 8.11 -12.36 1.01
CA PHE A 85 6.99 -11.61 1.59
C PHE A 85 6.08 -12.60 2.31
N LYS A 86 5.82 -12.38 3.60
CA LYS A 86 4.89 -13.21 4.38
C LYS A 86 3.56 -13.26 3.62
N PRO A 87 3.22 -14.39 3.01
CA PRO A 87 2.10 -14.42 2.09
C PRO A 87 0.81 -14.32 2.89
N GLN A 88 -0.01 -13.32 2.57
CA GLN A 88 -1.37 -13.31 3.07
C GLN A 88 -2.15 -14.43 2.38
N GLN A 89 -2.86 -15.22 3.20
CA GLN A 89 -3.89 -16.10 2.66
C GLN A 89 -4.92 -15.22 1.99
N ILE A 90 -5.24 -15.52 0.74
CA ILE A 90 -6.26 -14.82 -0.02
C ILE A 90 -7.61 -15.46 0.38
N PRO A 91 -8.49 -14.76 1.11
CA PRO A 91 -9.81 -15.29 1.46
C PRO A 91 -10.71 -15.34 0.21
N GLY A 92 -11.66 -16.27 0.13
CA GLY A 92 -12.86 -16.15 -0.73
C GLY A 92 -14.00 -15.45 0.05
N PRO A 93 -14.95 -14.73 -0.58
CA PRO A 93 -15.67 -15.09 -1.81
C PRO A 93 -15.73 -14.04 -2.94
N ALA A 94 -15.33 -12.76 -2.78
CA ALA A 94 -15.09 -11.81 -3.89
C ALA A 94 -13.65 -11.29 -3.83
N ASN A 95 -12.73 -12.13 -4.29
CA ASN A 95 -11.32 -11.81 -4.25
C ASN A 95 -10.80 -11.29 -5.60
N HIS A 96 -11.57 -11.33 -6.69
CA HIS A 96 -11.13 -10.76 -7.97
C HIS A 96 -11.61 -9.31 -8.13
N LEU A 97 -10.97 -8.56 -9.02
CA LEU A 97 -11.47 -7.27 -9.48
C LEU A 97 -11.74 -7.29 -10.98
N MET A 98 -12.86 -6.72 -11.40
CA MET A 98 -13.15 -6.42 -12.79
C MET A 98 -12.96 -4.93 -13.03
N CYS A 99 -12.03 -4.55 -13.88
CA CYS A 99 -11.71 -3.15 -14.15
C CYS A 99 -12.36 -2.68 -15.45
N TYR A 100 -13.16 -1.62 -15.35
CA TYR A 100 -13.87 -1.00 -16.45
C TYR A 100 -13.20 0.31 -16.83
N HIS A 101 -13.12 0.59 -18.13
CA HIS A 101 -12.69 1.91 -18.57
C HIS A 101 -13.67 2.98 -18.08
N THR A 102 -13.11 4.11 -17.65
CA THR A 102 -13.87 5.31 -17.34
C THR A 102 -13.15 6.53 -17.91
N ALA A 103 -13.92 7.58 -18.18
CA ALA A 103 -13.40 8.88 -18.54
C ALA A 103 -13.55 9.84 -17.35
N GLY A 104 -12.61 10.76 -17.19
CA GLY A 104 -12.72 11.79 -16.18
C GLY A 104 -11.72 12.91 -16.37
N THR A 105 -12.09 14.08 -15.86
CA THR A 105 -11.20 15.24 -15.82
C THR A 105 -9.96 14.92 -14.97
N PRO A 106 -8.76 15.32 -15.43
CA PRO A 106 -7.55 15.21 -14.63
C PRO A 106 -7.69 15.95 -13.31
N ILE A 107 -7.18 15.34 -12.24
CA ILE A 107 -7.13 15.89 -10.90
C ILE A 107 -5.68 16.36 -10.66
N ASN A 108 -5.52 17.63 -10.30
CA ASN A 108 -4.21 18.16 -9.93
C ASN A 108 -3.90 17.78 -8.46
N ALA A 109 -3.26 16.63 -8.27
CA ALA A 109 -2.85 16.13 -6.96
C ALA A 109 -1.37 15.72 -6.97
N ASN A 110 -0.68 15.97 -5.86
CA ASN A 110 0.69 15.50 -5.63
C ASN A 110 0.74 14.71 -4.33
N ARG A 111 1.18 13.44 -4.37
CA ARG A 111 1.26 12.57 -3.20
C ARG A 111 2.50 11.69 -3.26
N LYS A 112 3.11 11.45 -2.10
CA LYS A 112 4.11 10.42 -1.91
C LYS A 112 3.43 9.05 -1.82
N VAL A 113 4.02 8.06 -2.47
CA VAL A 113 3.57 6.67 -2.47
C VAL A 113 4.78 5.80 -2.18
N PHE A 114 4.60 4.87 -1.26
CA PHE A 114 5.58 3.82 -0.98
C PHE A 114 4.89 2.48 -1.21
N ASN A 115 5.58 1.58 -1.88
CA ASN A 115 5.16 0.20 -2.07
C ASN A 115 6.37 -0.72 -1.89
N GLN A 116 6.17 -2.03 -2.02
CA GLN A 116 7.24 -3.02 -1.80
C GLN A 116 8.39 -2.99 -2.83
N LEU A 117 8.33 -2.13 -3.84
CA LEU A 117 9.33 -1.97 -4.90
C LEU A 117 10.03 -0.62 -4.84
N GLU A 118 9.32 0.44 -4.42
CA GLU A 118 9.83 1.81 -4.50
C GLU A 118 9.14 2.75 -3.51
N GLU A 119 9.80 3.87 -3.23
CA GLU A 119 9.20 5.08 -2.68
C GLU A 119 9.31 6.19 -3.74
N THR A 120 8.17 6.78 -4.11
CA THR A 120 8.08 7.76 -5.19
C THR A 120 6.98 8.79 -4.91
N ALA A 121 6.78 9.74 -5.82
CA ALA A 121 5.65 10.67 -5.80
C ALA A 121 5.03 10.80 -7.19
N PHE A 122 3.70 10.80 -7.27
CA PHE A 122 3.00 11.09 -8.53
C PHE A 122 2.51 12.53 -8.56
N ARG A 123 2.43 13.10 -9.76
CA ARG A 123 1.86 14.42 -10.04
C ARG A 123 0.76 14.28 -11.07
N GLY A 124 -0.42 14.80 -10.75
CA GLY A 124 -1.59 14.69 -11.61
C GLY A 124 -2.16 13.27 -11.63
N LEU A 125 -3.49 13.16 -11.70
CA LEU A 125 -4.20 11.89 -11.78
C LEU A 125 -5.25 11.99 -12.88
N THR A 126 -5.17 11.13 -13.88
CA THR A 126 -6.24 10.99 -14.87
C THR A 126 -6.99 9.70 -14.58
N PRO A 127 -8.29 9.74 -14.24
CA PRO A 127 -9.08 8.53 -14.06
C PRO A 127 -9.11 7.71 -15.36
N ARG A 128 -8.76 6.43 -15.28
CA ARG A 128 -8.77 5.52 -16.44
C ARG A 128 -9.54 4.23 -16.22
N TYR A 129 -9.52 3.71 -14.99
CA TYR A 129 -10.19 2.47 -14.63
C TYR A 129 -10.95 2.62 -13.33
N PHE A 130 -12.12 1.99 -13.27
CA PHE A 130 -12.86 1.74 -12.05
C PHE A 130 -12.98 0.23 -11.85
N CYS A 131 -12.43 -0.29 -10.74
CA CYS A 131 -12.31 -1.72 -10.50
C CYS A 131 -13.31 -2.19 -9.43
N LEU A 132 -14.17 -3.14 -9.81
CA LEU A 132 -15.25 -3.67 -8.98
C LEU A 132 -14.88 -5.04 -8.39
N PRO A 133 -15.14 -5.31 -7.10
CA PRO A 133 -15.08 -6.66 -6.54
C PRO A 133 -15.93 -7.63 -7.36
N THR A 134 -15.35 -8.78 -7.70
CA THR A 134 -15.95 -9.76 -8.61
C THR A 134 -15.80 -11.17 -8.07
N PHE A 135 -16.89 -11.93 -8.14
CA PHE A 135 -16.95 -13.34 -7.82
C PHE A 135 -16.68 -14.15 -9.09
N LYS A 136 -15.92 -15.24 -8.96
CA LYS A 136 -15.79 -16.24 -10.02
C LYS A 136 -16.61 -17.46 -9.63
N THR A 137 -17.57 -17.87 -10.48
CA THR A 137 -18.21 -19.18 -10.33
C THR A 137 -17.29 -20.26 -10.91
N PRO A 138 -17.23 -21.46 -10.29
CA PRO A 138 -16.65 -22.62 -10.95
C PRO A 138 -17.34 -22.85 -12.30
N GLY A 139 -16.56 -23.13 -13.33
CA GLY A 139 -17.07 -23.54 -14.64
C GLY A 139 -17.18 -25.06 -14.74
#